data_AF-A0A8T6UU53-F1
#
_entry.id   AF-A0A8T6UU53-F1
#
_cell.length_a   1.000
_cell.length_b   1.000
_cell.length_c   1.000
_cell.angle_alpha   90.00
_cell.angle_beta   90.00
_cell.angle_gamma   90.00
#
_symmetry.space_group_name_H-M   'P 1'
#
loop_
_entity.id
_entity.type
_entity.pdbx_description
1 polymer ?
#
loop_
_entity_poly.entity_id
_entity_poly.type
_entity_poly.pdbx_seq_one_letter_code
_entity_poly.pdbx_strand_id
1 'polypeptide(L)'
;KPLDENSVVATVFLRLHYLTGRKAYLERARRTLEHLASSYQRYGILAAAYGLAVELYLRPVQIHIVGPKKDPLTRQFLKESLSVYNPLKVIEVLDPAADNERLANLKYSLTKTPKTYVCFEGGCTLVEDSEEMTKKIEPKIS
;
A
#
# COMPACT_ATOMS: atom_id res chain seq x y z
N LYS A 1 4.65 -24.03 12.67
CA LYS A 1 3.63 -23.23 11.97
C LYS A 1 3.99 -23.21 10.49
N PRO A 2 3.03 -23.41 9.58
CA PRO A 2 3.35 -23.46 8.17
C PRO A 2 3.72 -22.05 7.65
N LEU A 3 4.68 -22.02 6.72
CA LEU A 3 5.36 -20.79 6.24
C LEU A 3 4.38 -19.86 5.53
N ASP A 4 3.46 -20.43 4.76
CA ASP A 4 2.45 -19.76 3.96
C ASP A 4 1.44 -19.00 4.82
N GLU A 5 0.85 -19.64 5.84
CA GLU A 5 -0.11 -18.99 6.76
C GLU A 5 0.53 -17.80 7.47
N ASN A 6 1.77 -17.96 7.96
CA ASN A 6 2.48 -16.87 8.62
C ASN A 6 2.84 -15.74 7.64
N SER A 7 3.15 -16.07 6.38
CA SER A 7 3.45 -15.07 5.34
C SER A 7 2.21 -14.28 4.92
N VAL A 8 1.05 -14.94 4.85
CA VAL A 8 -0.25 -14.28 4.62
C VAL A 8 -0.59 -13.36 5.79
N VAL A 9 -0.41 -13.82 7.03
CA VAL A 9 -0.63 -13.00 8.23
C VAL A 9 0.30 -11.78 8.25
N ALA A 10 1.57 -11.93 7.89
CA ALA A 10 2.49 -10.80 7.76
C ALA A 10 1.99 -9.78 6.72
N THR A 11 1.55 -10.24 5.55
CA THR A 11 0.96 -9.39 4.50
C THR A 11 -0.28 -8.63 5.00
N VAL A 12 -1.16 -9.29 5.76
CA VAL A 12 -2.34 -8.63 6.37
C VAL A 12 -1.93 -7.54 7.34
N PHE A 13 -0.95 -7.80 8.22
CA PHE A 13 -0.44 -6.79 9.14
C PHE A 13 0.20 -5.60 8.39
N LEU A 14 0.92 -5.84 7.29
CA LEU A 14 1.45 -4.76 6.45
C LEU A 14 0.32 -3.92 5.86
N ARG A 15 -0.70 -4.53 5.25
CA ARG A 15 -1.85 -3.80 4.70
C ARG A 15 -2.59 -3.00 5.77
N LEU A 16 -2.81 -3.58 6.96
CA LEU A 16 -3.40 -2.86 8.08
C LEU A 16 -2.54 -1.68 8.53
N HIS A 17 -1.22 -1.85 8.57
CA HIS A 17 -0.33 -0.73 8.87
C HIS A 17 -0.51 0.41 7.86
N TYR A 18 -0.45 0.12 6.56
CA TYR A 18 -0.59 1.16 5.54
C TYR A 18 -1.98 1.81 5.55
N LEU A 19 -3.07 1.07 5.79
CA LEU A 19 -4.43 1.61 5.82
C LEU A 19 -4.79 2.35 7.13
N THR A 20 -4.08 2.10 8.23
CA THR A 20 -4.44 2.68 9.55
C THR A 20 -3.36 3.58 10.13
N GLY A 21 -2.13 3.51 9.63
CA GLY A 21 -0.94 4.18 10.17
C GLY A 21 -0.44 3.62 11.50
N ARG A 22 -1.10 2.59 12.07
CA ARG A 22 -0.73 2.06 13.38
C ARG A 22 0.56 1.26 13.29
N LYS A 23 1.61 1.74 13.96
CA LYS A 23 2.94 1.08 14.01
C LYS A 23 2.91 -0.31 14.65
N ALA A 24 1.93 -0.59 15.51
CA ALA A 24 1.76 -1.90 16.13
C ALA A 24 1.57 -3.03 15.11
N TYR A 25 0.93 -2.77 13.96
CA TYR A 25 0.79 -3.77 12.90
C TYR A 25 2.10 -3.98 12.15
N LEU A 26 2.84 -2.91 11.85
CA LEU A 26 4.17 -3.02 11.22
C LEU A 26 5.12 -3.88 12.07
N GLU A 27 5.13 -3.65 13.38
CA GLU A 27 5.97 -4.40 14.31
C GLU A 27 5.59 -5.89 14.37
N ARG A 28 4.28 -6.22 14.31
CA ARG A 28 3.82 -7.62 14.21
C ARG A 28 4.22 -8.27 12.90
N ALA A 29 4.11 -7.55 11.78
CA ALA A 29 4.58 -8.04 10.48
C ALA A 29 6.08 -8.33 10.51
N ARG A 30 6.89 -7.35 10.97
CA ARG A 30 8.34 -7.46 11.10
C ARG A 30 8.77 -8.70 11.88
N ARG A 31 8.24 -8.88 13.10
CA ARG A 31 8.55 -10.06 13.94
C ARG A 31 8.17 -11.37 13.26
N THR A 32 7.05 -11.39 12.54
CA THR A 32 6.60 -12.59 11.82
C THR A 32 7.59 -12.92 10.69
N LEU A 33 7.99 -11.92 9.90
CA LEU A 33 8.96 -12.11 8.81
C LEU A 33 10.34 -12.53 9.34
N GLU A 34 10.84 -11.91 10.41
CA GLU A 34 12.13 -12.25 11.02
C GLU A 34 12.16 -13.69 11.55
N HIS A 35 11.07 -14.15 12.15
CA HIS A 35 10.98 -15.53 12.62
C HIS A 35 11.08 -16.53 11.46
N LEU A 36 10.48 -16.20 10.31
CA LEU A 36 10.52 -17.02 9.10
C LEU A 36 11.87 -16.96 8.36
N ALA A 37 12.62 -15.86 8.51
CA ALA A 37 13.92 -15.66 7.86
C ALA A 37 14.95 -16.76 8.18
N SER A 38 14.83 -17.42 9.33
CA SER A 38 15.70 -18.53 9.73
C SER A 38 15.39 -19.87 9.03
N SER A 39 14.22 -20.01 8.39
CA SER A 39 13.73 -21.30 7.90
C SER A 39 13.25 -21.29 6.44
N TYR A 40 13.01 -20.13 5.83
CA TYR A 40 12.41 -20.00 4.49
C TYR A 40 13.20 -20.72 3.37
N GLN A 41 14.53 -20.81 3.46
CA GLN A 41 15.38 -21.44 2.44
C GLN A 41 15.03 -22.91 2.19
N ARG A 42 14.40 -23.59 3.16
CA ARG A 42 14.00 -25.00 3.06
C ARG A 42 12.72 -25.22 2.24
N TYR A 43 12.01 -24.16 1.86
CA TYR A 43 10.66 -24.23 1.32
C TYR A 43 10.56 -23.96 -0.19
N GLY A 44 11.68 -23.65 -0.88
CA GLY A 44 11.70 -23.47 -2.34
C GLY A 44 10.61 -22.53 -2.84
N ILE A 45 9.79 -22.98 -3.79
CA ILE A 45 8.67 -22.19 -4.36
C ILE A 45 7.59 -21.83 -3.32
N LEU A 46 7.42 -22.62 -2.25
CA LEU A 46 6.46 -22.32 -1.18
C LEU A 46 6.89 -21.07 -0.37
N ALA A 47 8.11 -20.56 -0.57
CA ALA A 47 8.55 -19.28 -0.04
C ALA A 47 8.10 -18.07 -0.88
N ALA A 48 7.37 -18.23 -2.00
CA ALA A 48 6.91 -17.11 -2.82
C ALA A 48 6.03 -16.11 -2.04
N ALA A 49 5.12 -16.61 -1.21
CA ALA A 49 4.28 -15.76 -0.35
C ALA A 49 5.12 -15.00 0.68
N TYR A 50 6.17 -15.64 1.22
CA TYR A 50 7.13 -14.99 2.11
C TYR A 50 7.92 -13.90 1.37
N GLY A 51 8.46 -14.20 0.20
CA GLY A 51 9.20 -13.25 -0.63
C GLY A 51 8.36 -12.02 -0.98
N LEU A 52 7.10 -12.22 -1.36
CA LEU A 52 6.19 -11.10 -1.64
C LEU A 52 5.89 -10.26 -0.38
N ALA A 53 5.73 -10.91 0.78
CA ALA A 53 5.51 -10.20 2.04
C ALA A 53 6.75 -9.38 2.45
N VAL A 54 7.96 -9.92 2.23
CA VAL A 54 9.21 -9.19 2.42
C VAL A 54 9.32 -8.01 1.47
N GLU A 55 8.98 -8.21 0.19
CA GLU A 55 8.98 -7.11 -0.79
C GLU A 55 7.98 -6.01 -0.43
N LEU A 56 6.78 -6.36 0.03
CA LEU A 56 5.80 -5.38 0.50
C LEU A 56 6.30 -4.62 1.73
N TYR A 57 7.04 -5.29 2.62
CA TYR A 57 7.64 -4.65 3.80
C TYR A 57 8.75 -3.65 3.42
N LEU A 58 9.58 -4.00 2.43
CA LEU A 58 10.74 -3.18 2.05
C LEU A 58 10.38 -2.07 1.05
N ARG A 59 9.52 -2.36 0.07
CA ARG A 59 9.23 -1.51 -1.09
C ARG A 59 7.72 -1.36 -1.33
N PRO A 60 6.94 -0.92 -0.34
CA PRO A 60 5.51 -0.69 -0.51
C PRO A 60 5.24 0.41 -1.55
N VAL A 61 4.14 0.26 -2.30
CA VAL A 61 3.59 1.34 -3.13
C VAL A 61 2.29 1.80 -2.49
N GLN A 62 2.30 2.93 -1.79
CA GLN A 62 1.11 3.45 -1.12
C GLN A 62 0.45 4.50 -2.01
N ILE A 63 -0.83 4.32 -2.29
CA ILE A 63 -1.61 5.22 -3.14
C ILE A 63 -2.72 5.83 -2.29
N HIS A 64 -2.66 7.14 -2.06
CA HIS A 64 -3.70 7.86 -1.36
C HIS A 64 -4.50 8.69 -2.35
N ILE A 65 -5.79 8.42 -2.46
CA ILE A 65 -6.72 9.20 -3.27
C ILE A 65 -7.48 10.12 -2.33
N VAL A 66 -7.22 11.41 -2.39
CA VAL A 66 -7.81 12.43 -1.51
C VAL A 66 -8.95 13.11 -2.25
N GLY A 67 -10.18 12.90 -1.80
CA GLY A 67 -11.37 13.48 -2.43
C GLY A 67 -12.68 12.85 -1.92
N PRO A 68 -13.84 13.48 -2.16
CA PRO A 68 -15.11 12.91 -1.70
C PRO A 68 -15.38 11.55 -2.32
N LYS A 69 -15.77 10.54 -1.53
CA LYS A 69 -15.96 9.15 -2.02
C LYS A 69 -17.03 9.01 -3.11
N LYS A 70 -17.95 9.98 -3.19
CA LYS A 70 -19.02 10.02 -4.22
C LYS A 70 -18.64 10.83 -5.46
N ASP A 71 -17.52 11.55 -5.43
CA ASP A 71 -17.07 12.35 -6.55
C ASP A 71 -16.65 11.45 -7.74
N PRO A 72 -17.05 11.78 -8.99
CA PRO A 72 -16.72 10.99 -10.17
C PRO A 72 -15.22 10.86 -10.44
N LEU A 73 -14.45 11.94 -10.25
CA LEU A 73 -13.01 11.94 -10.48
C LEU A 73 -12.28 11.11 -9.41
N THR A 74 -12.73 11.15 -8.15
CA THR A 74 -12.23 10.25 -7.09
C THR A 74 -12.44 8.78 -7.47
N ARG A 75 -13.62 8.45 -8.03
CA ARG A 75 -13.91 7.08 -8.51
C ARG A 75 -13.08 6.70 -9.73
N GLN A 76 -12.79 7.65 -10.61
CA GLN A 76 -11.92 7.43 -11.77
C GLN A 76 -10.49 7.10 -11.33
N PHE A 77 -9.89 7.90 -10.44
CA PHE A 77 -8.57 7.61 -9.86
C PHE A 77 -8.52 6.23 -9.20
N LEU A 78 -9.58 5.86 -8.47
CA LEU A 78 -9.66 4.53 -7.84
C LEU A 78 -9.70 3.42 -8.90
N LYS A 79 -10.49 3.59 -9.96
CA LYS A 79 -10.61 2.62 -11.05
C LYS A 79 -9.26 2.39 -11.75
N GLU A 80 -8.54 3.46 -12.09
CA GLU A 80 -7.24 3.38 -12.75
C GLU A 80 -6.15 2.84 -11.81
N SER A 81 -6.19 3.24 -10.53
CA SER A 81 -5.30 2.66 -9.53
C SER A 81 -5.49 1.15 -9.40
N LEU A 82 -6.73 0.67 -9.50
CA LEU A 82 -7.07 -0.75 -9.41
C LEU A 82 -6.70 -1.52 -10.67
N SER A 83 -6.74 -0.91 -11.86
CA SER A 83 -6.51 -1.60 -13.14
C SER A 83 -5.07 -2.09 -13.35
N VAL A 84 -4.07 -1.45 -12.73
CA VAL A 84 -2.66 -1.86 -12.84
C VAL A 84 -2.32 -2.92 -11.80
N TYR A 85 -1.96 -4.13 -12.22
CA TYR A 85 -1.49 -5.14 -11.27
C TYR A 85 -0.12 -4.76 -10.69
N ASN A 86 -0.09 -4.51 -9.38
CA ASN A 86 1.14 -4.39 -8.60
C ASN A 86 0.87 -5.01 -7.22
N PRO A 87 1.51 -6.13 -6.86
CA PRO A 87 1.18 -6.85 -5.63
C PRO A 87 1.65 -6.11 -4.37
N LEU A 88 2.53 -5.11 -4.52
CA LEU A 88 3.04 -4.25 -3.45
C LEU A 88 2.14 -3.03 -3.21
N LYS A 89 1.08 -2.83 -4.02
CA LYS A 89 0.22 -1.66 -3.92
C LYS A 89 -0.79 -1.77 -2.78
N VAL A 90 -0.96 -0.66 -2.06
CA VAL A 90 -2.03 -0.44 -1.09
C VAL A 90 -2.70 0.87 -1.43
N ILE A 91 -4.00 0.81 -1.72
CA ILE A 91 -4.81 1.97 -2.10
C ILE A 91 -5.72 2.35 -0.94
N GLU A 92 -5.71 3.62 -0.57
CA GLU A 92 -6.56 4.20 0.46
C GLU A 92 -7.28 5.43 -0.12
N VAL A 93 -8.61 5.45 -0.03
CA VAL A 93 -9.42 6.62 -0.40
C VAL A 93 -9.73 7.40 0.86
N LEU A 94 -9.26 8.63 0.92
CA LEU A 94 -9.40 9.56 2.04
C LEU A 94 -10.41 10.63 1.68
N ASP A 95 -11.57 10.59 2.34
CA ASP A 95 -12.61 11.59 2.18
C ASP A 95 -12.36 12.76 3.15
N PRO A 96 -12.16 13.99 2.68
CA PRO A 96 -11.98 15.15 3.56
C PRO A 96 -13.12 15.35 4.57
N ALA A 97 -14.33 14.86 4.29
CA ALA A 97 -15.44 14.95 5.24
C ALA A 97 -15.36 13.92 6.39
N ALA A 98 -14.73 12.77 6.16
CA ALA A 98 -14.72 11.65 7.10
C ALA A 98 -13.34 11.36 7.73
N ASP A 99 -12.27 11.65 7.00
CA ASP A 99 -10.92 11.14 7.26
C ASP A 99 -9.94 12.28 7.67
N ASN A 100 -10.46 13.33 8.33
CA ASN A 100 -9.70 14.55 8.69
C ASN A 100 -8.43 14.28 9.51
N GLU A 101 -8.52 13.45 10.55
CA GLU A 101 -7.35 13.11 11.39
C GLU A 101 -6.26 12.40 10.58
N ARG A 102 -6.68 11.50 9.69
CA ARG A 102 -5.81 10.73 8.80
C ARG A 102 -5.08 11.66 7.83
N LEU A 103 -5.81 12.60 7.21
CA LEU A 103 -5.28 13.60 6.29
C LEU A 103 -4.30 14.56 6.98
N ALA A 104 -4.60 14.99 8.21
CA ALA A 104 -3.71 15.83 9.01
C ALA A 104 -2.38 15.12 9.34
N ASN A 105 -2.44 13.85 9.74
CA ASN A 105 -1.26 13.04 10.03
C ASN A 105 -0.38 12.81 8.79
N LEU A 106 -1.00 12.67 7.61
CA LEU A 106 -0.30 12.52 6.33
C LEU A 106 0.19 13.85 5.75
N LYS A 107 -0.23 14.99 6.32
CA LYS A 107 0.13 16.35 5.89
C LYS A 107 -0.26 16.63 4.43
N TYR A 108 -1.38 16.07 3.97
CA TYR A 108 -1.90 16.35 2.63
C TYR A 108 -2.70 17.64 2.59
N SER A 109 -2.56 18.37 1.50
CA SER A 109 -3.32 19.60 1.26
C SER A 109 -4.76 19.25 0.92
N LEU A 110 -5.71 19.81 1.68
CA LEU A 110 -7.13 19.69 1.39
C LEU A 110 -7.48 20.64 0.25
N THR A 111 -7.42 20.15 -0.99
CA THR A 111 -7.81 20.90 -2.18
C THR A 111 -9.27 20.64 -2.55
N LYS A 112 -9.89 21.59 -3.28
CA LYS A 112 -11.27 21.44 -3.76
C LYS A 112 -11.42 20.34 -4.82
N THR A 113 -10.35 20.03 -5.54
CA THR A 113 -10.30 18.96 -6.54
C THR A 113 -9.68 17.70 -5.93
N PRO A 114 -10.21 16.51 -6.26
CA PRO A 114 -9.57 15.25 -5.91
C PRO A 114 -8.14 15.15 -6.44
N LYS A 115 -7.26 14.54 -5.65
CA LYS A 115 -5.83 14.37 -5.98
C LYS A 115 -5.38 12.97 -5.58
N THR A 116 -4.40 12.45 -6.31
CA THR A 116 -3.79 11.17 -5.94
C THR A 116 -2.31 11.34 -5.59
N TYR A 117 -1.88 10.74 -4.50
CA TYR A 117 -0.49 10.68 -4.07
C TYR A 117 0.00 9.25 -4.22
N VAL A 118 1.03 9.04 -5.05
CA VAL A 118 1.70 7.75 -5.21
C VAL A 118 3.02 7.82 -4.45
N CYS A 119 3.15 7.03 -3.40
CA CYS A 119 4.28 7.03 -2.49
C CYS A 119 5.13 5.76 -2.63
N PHE A 120 6.43 5.94 -2.78
CA PHE A 120 7.44 4.90 -2.94
C PHE A 120 8.76 5.36 -2.30
N GLU A 121 9.50 4.45 -1.65
CA GLU A 121 10.85 4.70 -1.07
C GLU A 121 10.97 5.98 -0.22
N GLY A 122 9.92 6.33 0.53
CA GLY A 122 9.92 7.50 1.42
C GLY A 122 9.63 8.84 0.74
N GLY A 123 9.34 8.84 -0.57
CA GLY A 123 8.83 10.00 -1.31
C GLY A 123 7.39 9.80 -1.78
N CYS A 124 6.67 10.89 -2.01
CA CYS A 124 5.33 10.87 -2.61
C CYS A 124 5.29 11.80 -3.82
N THR A 125 4.74 11.31 -4.93
CA THR A 125 4.48 12.11 -6.13
C THR A 125 2.99 12.41 -6.21
N LEU A 126 2.66 13.68 -6.43
CA LEU A 126 1.30 14.11 -6.72
C LEU A 126 0.97 13.79 -8.19
N VAL A 127 -0.19 13.17 -8.40
CA VAL A 127 -0.78 12.89 -9.70
C VAL A 127 -2.13 13.60 -9.76
N GLU A 128 -2.21 14.61 -10.63
CA GLU A 128 -3.42 15.43 -10.84
C GLU A 128 -4.23 14.96 -12.05
N ASP A 129 -3.58 14.26 -12.99
CA ASP A 129 -4.21 13.64 -14.14
C ASP A 129 -4.36 12.13 -13.94
N SER A 130 -5.61 11.69 -13.99
CA SER A 130 -6.03 10.29 -13.95
C SER A 130 -5.31 9.43 -15.02
N GLU A 131 -5.08 9.97 -16.22
CA GLU A 131 -4.43 9.21 -17.29
C GLU A 131 -2.96 8.87 -17.02
N GLU A 132 -2.30 9.63 -16.15
CA GLU A 132 -0.90 9.40 -15.77
C GLU A 132 -0.73 8.36 -14.66
N MET A 133 -1.82 7.93 -14.02
CA MET A 133 -1.81 7.00 -12.90
C MET A 133 -1.13 5.67 -13.22
N THR A 134 -1.39 5.13 -14.40
CA THR A 134 -0.91 3.80 -14.78
C THR A 134 0.62 3.75 -14.83
N LYS A 135 1.23 4.76 -15.45
CA LYS A 135 2.70 4.93 -15.57
C LYS A 135 3.40 5.04 -14.21
N LYS A 136 2.71 5.53 -13.18
CA LYS A 136 3.29 5.72 -11.84
C LYS A 136 3.19 4.47 -10.95
N ILE A 137 2.32 3.52 -11.29
CA ILE A 137 2.02 2.33 -10.47
C ILE A 137 2.70 1.06 -11.00
N GLU A 138 3.07 1.05 -12.28
CA GLU A 138 3.71 -0.10 -12.92
C GLU A 138 4.90 -0.62 -12.09
N PRO A 139 4.95 -1.95 -11.83
CA PRO A 139 6.04 -2.53 -11.07
C PRO A 139 7.35 -2.33 -11.85
N LYS A 140 8.30 -1.62 -11.24
CA LYS A 140 9.67 -1.58 -11.75
C LYS A 140 10.32 -2.93 -11.45
N ILE A 141 10.33 -3.80 -12.45
CA ILE A 141 11.09 -5.05 -12.39
C ILE A 141 12.56 -4.65 -12.51
N SER A 142 13.26 -4.68 -11.39
CA SER A 142 14.72 -4.53 -11.28
C SER A 142 15.42 -5.80 -11.73
#